data_AF-A0A352RDT1-F1
#
_entry.id   AF-A0A352RDT1-F1
#
_cell.length_a   1.000
_cell.length_b   1.000
_cell.length_c   1.000
_cell.angle_alpha   90.00
_cell.angle_beta   90.00
_cell.angle_gamma   90.00
#
_symmetry.space_group_name_H-M   'P 1'
#
loop_
_entity.id
_entity.type
_entity.pdbx_description
1 polymer ?
#
loop_
_entity_poly.entity_id
_entity_poly.type
_entity_poly.pdbx_seq_one_letter_code
_entity_poly.pdbx_strand_id
1 'polypeptide(L)' 'FAPGFDANGEPDKFEIDDCSTQRNLSAIGRKQAANIGEKIFEKGIRIKTIYSSQWCRCLETA' A
#
# COMPACT_ATOMS: atom_id res chain seq x y z
N PHE A 1 -3.70 0.60 -16.68
CA PHE A 1 -3.21 1.47 -15.59
C PHE A 1 -1.70 1.37 -15.55
N ALA A 2 -1.00 2.37 -16.07
CA ALA A 2 0.45 2.37 -16.07
C ALA A 2 0.98 2.92 -14.73
N PRO A 3 2.18 2.51 -14.28
CA PRO A 3 2.91 3.20 -13.23
C PRO A 3 3.27 4.62 -13.70
N GLY A 4 3.14 5.62 -12.80
CA GLY A 4 3.44 7.02 -13.12
C GLY A 4 2.23 7.91 -13.38
N PHE A 5 1.04 7.55 -12.90
CA PHE A 5 -0.17 8.36 -13.03
C PHE A 5 -0.79 8.62 -11.65
N ASP A 6 -1.37 9.80 -11.48
CA ASP A 6 -2.03 10.20 -10.24
C ASP A 6 -3.32 9.37 -9.97
N ALA A 7 -4.03 9.69 -8.89
CA ALA A 7 -5.29 9.02 -8.56
C ALA A 7 -6.37 9.08 -9.66
N ASN A 8 -6.30 10.09 -10.55
CA ASN A 8 -7.23 10.32 -11.66
C ASN A 8 -6.70 9.84 -13.01
N GLY A 9 -5.44 9.39 -13.08
CA GLY A 9 -4.81 8.99 -14.34
C GLY A 9 -4.06 10.11 -15.05
N GLU A 10 -3.64 11.17 -14.35
CA GLU A 10 -2.84 12.28 -14.86
C GLU A 10 -1.35 12.10 -14.47
N PRO A 11 -0.42 11.97 -15.43
CA PRO A 11 0.98 11.64 -15.12
C PRO A 11 1.77 12.83 -14.58
N ASP A 12 1.44 14.06 -15.01
CA ASP A 12 2.17 15.27 -14.64
C ASP A 12 1.97 15.70 -13.18
N LYS A 13 1.00 15.07 -12.49
CA LYS A 13 0.69 15.33 -11.08
C LYS A 13 1.14 14.20 -10.16
N PHE A 14 1.78 13.17 -10.69
CA PHE A 14 2.20 12.00 -9.92
C PHE A 14 3.58 12.20 -9.30
N GLU A 15 3.66 12.04 -7.97
CA GLU A 15 4.91 12.04 -7.23
C GLU A 15 5.01 10.78 -6.37
N ILE A 16 6.12 10.04 -6.50
CA ILE A 16 6.26 8.74 -5.81
C ILE A 16 6.39 8.88 -4.29
N ASP A 17 6.94 10.00 -3.83
CA ASP A 17 7.16 10.27 -2.41
C ASP A 17 5.98 11.06 -1.78
N ASP A 18 4.99 11.49 -2.56
CA ASP A 18 3.76 12.13 -2.08
C ASP A 18 2.53 11.26 -2.34
N CYS A 19 2.04 10.59 -1.30
CA CYS A 19 0.83 9.78 -1.35
C CYS A 19 -0.42 10.57 -1.75
N SER A 20 -0.47 11.90 -1.56
CA SER A 20 -1.64 12.72 -1.93
C SER A 20 -1.92 12.66 -3.44
N THR A 21 -0.86 12.45 -4.22
CA THR A 21 -0.94 12.32 -5.68
C THR A 21 -1.30 10.91 -6.14
N GLN A 22 -1.29 9.92 -5.26
CA GLN A 22 -1.40 8.50 -5.65
C GLN A 22 -2.80 7.93 -5.43
N ARG A 23 -3.06 6.82 -6.13
CA ARG A 23 -4.17 5.92 -5.75
C ARG A 23 -3.83 5.21 -4.43
N ASN A 24 -4.39 5.71 -3.34
CA ASN A 24 -4.20 5.19 -1.98
C ASN A 24 -5.12 4.03 -1.63
N LEU A 25 -4.78 3.31 -0.56
CA LEU A 25 -5.61 2.25 -0.04
C LEU A 25 -6.88 2.83 0.60
N SER A 26 -8.01 2.16 0.39
CA SER A 26 -9.26 2.58 1.04
C SER A 26 -9.23 2.23 2.53
N ALA A 27 -10.12 2.86 3.32
CA ALA A 27 -10.28 2.50 4.73
C ALA A 27 -10.65 1.02 4.92
N ILE A 28 -11.41 0.43 4.00
CA ILE A 28 -11.74 -1.00 3.99
C ILE A 28 -10.48 -1.83 3.72
N GLY A 29 -9.68 -1.44 2.73
CA GLY A 29 -8.42 -2.11 2.40
C GLY A 29 -7.42 -2.09 3.56
N ARG A 30 -7.28 -0.96 4.26
CA ARG A 30 -6.46 -0.86 5.48
C ARG A 30 -6.92 -1.80 6.58
N LYS A 31 -8.24 -1.91 6.81
CA LYS A 31 -8.80 -2.88 7.77
C LYS A 31 -8.52 -4.32 7.36
N GLN A 32 -8.63 -4.63 6.07
CA GLN A 32 -8.32 -5.97 5.55
C GLN A 32 -6.84 -6.31 5.76
N ALA A 33 -5.92 -5.38 5.45
CA ALA A 33 -4.49 -5.57 5.67
C ALA A 33 -4.17 -5.85 7.14
N ALA A 34 -4.72 -5.05 8.07
CA ALA A 34 -4.56 -5.23 9.50
C ALA A 34 -5.05 -6.61 9.97
N ASN A 35 -6.26 -7.02 9.55
CA ASN A 35 -6.83 -8.33 9.90
C ASN A 35 -5.99 -9.50 9.36
N ILE A 36 -5.35 -9.35 8.20
CA ILE A 36 -4.44 -10.36 7.65
C ILE A 36 -3.16 -10.43 8.49
N GLY A 37 -2.58 -9.27 8.84
CA GLY A 37 -1.41 -9.19 9.69
C GLY A 37 -1.63 -9.84 11.07
N GLU A 38 -2.78 -9.61 11.68
CA GLU A 38 -3.18 -10.24 12.95
C GLU A 38 -3.19 -11.77 12.82
N LYS A 39 -3.82 -12.31 11.77
CA LYS A 39 -3.85 -13.77 11.52
C LYS A 39 -2.46 -14.37 11.27
N ILE A 40 -1.55 -13.62 10.65
CA ILE A 40 -0.16 -14.06 10.46
C ILE A 40 0.53 -14.15 11.83
N PHE A 41 0.32 -13.17 12.69
CA PHE A 41 0.87 -13.12 14.04
C PHE A 41 0.29 -14.23 14.94
N GLU A 42 -1.03 -14.45 14.92
CA GLU A 42 -1.71 -15.53 15.66
C GLU A 42 -1.18 -16.92 15.30
N LYS A 43 -0.75 -17.12 14.04
CA LYS A 43 -0.13 -18.36 13.59
C LYS A 43 1.34 -18.53 14.01
N GLY A 44 1.90 -17.55 14.71
CA GLY A 44 3.29 -17.57 15.17
C GLY A 44 4.32 -17.41 14.05
N ILE A 45 3.91 -16.88 12.89
CA ILE A 45 4.82 -16.67 11.75
C ILE A 45 5.74 -15.48 12.08
N ARG A 46 7.04 -15.73 12.21
CA ARG A 46 8.04 -14.69 12.46
C ARG A 46 8.51 -14.08 11.14
N ILE A 47 8.17 -12.81 10.93
CA ILE A 47 8.67 -12.05 9.78
C ILE A 47 10.00 -11.41 10.14
N LYS A 48 11.05 -11.71 9.37
CA LYS A 48 12.39 -11.12 9.54
C LYS A 48 12.56 -9.82 8.77
N THR A 49 11.98 -9.74 7.58
CA THR A 49 12.13 -8.61 6.67
C THR A 49 10.88 -8.51 5.81
N ILE A 50 10.41 -7.28 5.60
CA ILE A 50 9.27 -6.97 4.74
C ILE A 50 9.80 -6.18 3.55
N TYR A 51 9.50 -6.64 2.34
CA TYR A 51 9.76 -5.91 1.12
C TYR A 51 8.44 -5.46 0.54
N SER A 52 8.35 -4.20 0.16
CA SER A 52 7.17 -3.64 -0.46
C SER A 52 7.55 -2.82 -1.67
N SER A 53 6.58 -2.64 -2.56
CA SER A 53 6.68 -1.67 -3.64
C SER A 53 6.65 -0.26 -3.05
N GLN A 54 7.32 0.69 -3.70
CA GLN A 54 7.38 2.10 -3.30
C GLN A 54 6.02 2.85 -3.33
N TRP A 55 4.97 2.23 -3.86
CA TRP A 55 3.64 2.84 -3.94
C TRP A 55 2.96 2.85 -2.57
N CYS A 56 2.32 3.96 -2.21
CA CYS A 56 1.73 4.14 -0.88
C CYS A 56 0.72 3.04 -0.51
N ARG A 57 -0.16 2.62 -1.43
CA ARG A 57 -1.09 1.51 -1.17
C ARG A 57 -0.39 0.18 -0.81
N CYS A 58 0.82 -0.05 -1.31
CA CYS A 58 1.60 -1.25 -1.01
C CYS A 58 2.30 -1.10 0.34
N LEU A 59 2.80 0.09 0.66
CA LEU A 59 3.35 0.41 1.99
C LEU A 59 2.27 0.33 3.07
N GLU A 60 1.06 0.82 2.81
CA GLU A 60 -0.09 0.72 3.73
C GLU A 60 -0.58 -0.72 3.94
N THR A 61 -0.25 -1.65 3.03
CA THR A 61 -0.64 -3.07 3.13
C THR A 61 0.42 -3.92 3.83
N ALA A 62 1.69 -3.57 3.67
CA ALA A 62 2.84 -4.35 4.09
C ALA A 62 3.15 -4.19 5.59
#